data_AF-A0A2I0B7F7-F1
#
_entry.id   AF-A0A2I0B7F7-F1
#
_cell.length_a   1.000
_cell.length_b   1.000
_cell.length_c   1.000
_cell.angle_alpha   90.00
_cell.angle_beta   90.00
_cell.angle_gamma   90.00
#
_symmetry.space_group_name_H-M   'P 1'
#
loop_
_entity.id
_entity.type
_entity.pdbx_description
1 polymer ?
#
loop_
_entity_poly.entity_id
_entity_poly.type
_entity_poly.pdbx_seq_one_letter_code
_entity_poly.pdbx_strand_id
1 'polypeptide(L)'
;MNNFASYRYKDCDKENPWISPLPAMVGTRLLVKPATEPTFPVILEMTAVSMAVKRPGKDGRTRMEEEVVVVVEIVEFDRNKYVKFDVFVNATEGMEMKTSAMECVGSFVSLAHLHRTGRGEMVGRTELRLGITALLNGIAATEDDEVVVTLVPRVGTVKIGGIRSILT
;
A
#
# COMPACT_ATOMS: atom_id res chain seq x y z
N MET A 1 -37.10 -12.34 -15.26
CA MET A 1 -36.44 -13.65 -15.02
C MET A 1 -35.08 -13.34 -14.40
N ASN A 2 -34.91 -13.60 -13.10
CA ASN A 2 -33.65 -13.36 -12.42
C ASN A 2 -32.75 -14.59 -12.59
N ASN A 3 -31.69 -14.45 -13.40
CA ASN A 3 -30.64 -15.47 -13.53
C ASN A 3 -29.73 -15.40 -12.30
N PHE A 4 -30.06 -16.12 -11.24
CA PHE A 4 -29.08 -16.42 -10.20
C PHE A 4 -28.16 -17.54 -10.69
N ALA A 5 -26.85 -17.39 -10.49
CA ALA A 5 -25.89 -18.44 -10.78
C ALA A 5 -26.25 -19.71 -9.99
N SER A 6 -26.24 -20.88 -10.64
CA SER A 6 -26.72 -22.15 -10.09
C SER A 6 -25.67 -22.91 -9.26
N TYR A 7 -24.58 -22.26 -8.85
CA TYR A 7 -23.50 -22.87 -8.09
C TYR A 7 -23.18 -22.09 -6.82
N ARG A 8 -22.72 -22.81 -5.78
CA ARG A 8 -22.23 -22.25 -4.52
C ARG A 8 -20.96 -22.98 -4.11
N TYR A 9 -20.02 -22.25 -3.50
CA TYR A 9 -18.90 -22.89 -2.79
C TYR A 9 -19.44 -23.67 -1.60
N LYS A 10 -18.86 -24.84 -1.33
CA LYS A 10 -19.16 -25.59 -0.12
C LYS A 10 -18.47 -24.86 1.04
N ASP A 11 -19.25 -24.44 2.03
CA ASP A 11 -18.70 -23.90 3.26
C ASP A 11 -17.89 -25.01 3.95
N CYS A 12 -16.66 -24.70 4.33
CA CYS A 12 -15.83 -25.61 5.11
C CYS A 12 -16.24 -25.47 6.58
N ASP A 13 -16.48 -26.57 7.28
CA ASP A 13 -16.72 -26.57 8.74
C ASP A 13 -15.48 -26.15 9.55
N LYS A 14 -14.35 -25.88 8.89
CA LYS A 14 -13.13 -25.36 9.49
C LYS A 14 -13.18 -23.84 9.48
N GLU A 15 -12.87 -23.24 10.63
CA GLU A 15 -12.70 -21.80 10.76
C GLU A 15 -11.64 -21.30 9.76
N ASN A 16 -11.96 -20.22 9.05
CA ASN A 16 -11.06 -19.65 8.05
C ASN A 16 -9.85 -19.03 8.78
N PRO A 17 -8.62 -19.53 8.55
CA PRO A 17 -7.43 -19.07 9.27
C PRO A 17 -7.02 -17.63 8.93
N TRP A 18 -7.60 -17.04 7.88
CA TRP A 18 -7.37 -15.67 7.44
C TRP A 18 -8.42 -14.67 7.96
N ILE A 19 -9.34 -15.07 8.86
CA ILE A 19 -10.29 -14.13 9.50
C ILE A 19 -9.59 -13.28 10.57
N SER A 20 -8.72 -13.90 11.37
CA SER A 20 -7.93 -13.23 12.40
C SER A 20 -6.43 -13.51 12.22
N PRO A 21 -5.84 -13.18 11.05
CA PRO A 21 -4.41 -13.31 10.89
C PRO A 21 -3.81 -12.19 11.74
N LEU A 22 -3.30 -12.52 12.92
CA LEU A 22 -2.54 -11.55 13.72
C LEU A 22 -1.19 -11.37 13.01
N PRO A 23 -0.92 -10.23 12.33
CA PRO A 23 0.43 -9.97 11.88
C PRO A 23 1.31 -9.86 13.12
N ALA A 24 2.51 -10.45 13.07
CA ALA A 24 3.47 -10.27 14.14
C ALA A 24 3.86 -8.79 14.18
N MET A 25 3.73 -8.14 15.35
CA MET A 25 4.37 -6.85 15.59
C MET A 25 5.88 -7.07 15.48
N VAL A 26 6.52 -6.47 14.48
CA VAL A 26 7.96 -6.52 14.33
C VAL A 26 8.43 -5.09 14.13
N GLY A 27 8.67 -4.37 15.22
CA GLY A 27 9.08 -2.96 15.11
C GLY A 27 8.96 -2.17 16.40
N THR A 28 9.76 -1.10 16.50
CA THR A 28 9.66 -0.09 17.56
C THR A 28 8.70 1.01 17.13
N ARG A 29 7.86 1.46 18.07
CA ARG A 29 6.80 2.48 17.94
C ARG A 29 7.24 3.89 17.50
N LEU A 30 8.50 4.10 17.12
CA LEU A 30 9.03 5.43 16.87
C LEU A 30 8.85 5.83 15.41
N LEU A 31 8.16 6.95 15.19
CA LEU A 31 8.11 7.61 13.89
C LEU A 31 9.51 8.15 13.54
N VAL A 32 10.23 7.45 12.67
CA VAL A 32 11.51 7.92 12.14
C VAL A 32 11.26 8.62 10.81
N LYS A 33 11.32 9.96 10.83
CA LYS A 33 11.19 10.75 9.59
C LYS A 33 12.43 10.56 8.71
N PRO A 34 12.26 10.45 7.39
CA PRO A 34 13.40 10.36 6.48
C PRO A 34 14.23 11.64 6.52
N ALA A 35 15.56 11.50 6.46
CA ALA A 35 16.49 12.63 6.48
C ALA A 35 16.38 13.52 5.22
N THR A 36 15.83 12.98 4.13
CA THR A 36 15.63 13.69 2.87
C THR A 36 14.31 13.25 2.25
N GLU A 37 13.45 14.21 1.92
CA GLU A 37 12.22 13.93 1.21
C GLU A 37 12.47 13.79 -0.30
N PRO A 38 11.81 12.83 -0.97
CA PRO A 38 11.96 12.63 -2.40
C PRO A 38 11.31 13.79 -3.17
N THR A 39 11.95 14.20 -4.27
CA THR A 39 11.33 15.09 -5.25
C THR A 39 10.58 14.25 -6.27
N PHE A 40 9.27 14.47 -6.40
CA PHE A 40 8.45 13.74 -7.37
C PHE A 40 8.48 14.40 -8.76
N PRO A 41 8.30 13.60 -9.84
CA PRO A 41 8.12 12.15 -9.83
C PRO A 41 9.44 11.40 -9.55
N VAL A 42 9.36 10.28 -8.82
CA VAL A 42 10.52 9.44 -8.46
C VAL A 42 10.48 8.10 -9.18
N ILE A 43 11.65 7.61 -9.59
CA ILE A 43 11.80 6.29 -10.21
C ILE A 43 12.14 5.28 -9.11
N LEU A 44 11.29 4.27 -8.95
CA LEU A 44 11.42 3.17 -8.01
C LEU A 44 11.95 1.94 -8.76
N GLU A 45 13.21 1.58 -8.55
CA GLU A 45 13.88 0.46 -9.24
C GLU A 45 14.66 -0.43 -8.27
N MET A 46 15.63 0.13 -7.53
CA MET A 46 16.47 -0.65 -6.60
C MET A 46 16.40 -0.13 -5.15
N THR A 47 16.31 1.19 -4.97
CA THR A 47 16.34 1.82 -3.65
C THR A 47 14.92 2.04 -3.13
N ALA A 48 14.73 1.78 -1.83
CA ALA A 48 13.51 2.16 -1.15
C ALA A 48 13.38 3.69 -1.09
N VAL A 49 12.15 4.19 -1.14
CA VAL A 49 11.84 5.62 -1.05
C VAL A 49 10.88 5.81 0.11
N SER A 50 11.24 6.68 1.05
CA SER A 50 10.42 7.00 2.24
C SER A 50 9.98 8.46 2.21
N MET A 51 8.74 8.75 2.60
CA MET A 51 8.21 10.10 2.73
C MET A 51 7.25 10.22 3.91
N ALA A 52 7.33 11.33 4.64
CA ALA A 52 6.31 11.70 5.62
C ALA A 52 5.06 12.24 4.91
N VAL A 53 3.90 11.68 5.23
CA VAL A 53 2.60 12.04 4.65
C VAL A 53 1.69 12.55 5.77
N LYS A 54 1.17 13.76 5.59
CA LYS A 54 0.21 14.38 6.52
C LYS A 54 -1.13 13.67 6.48
N ARG A 55 -1.63 13.29 7.66
CA ARG A 55 -2.93 12.65 7.77
C ARG A 55 -4.09 13.66 7.64
N PRO A 56 -5.17 13.27 6.96
CA PRO A 56 -6.41 14.02 6.95
C PRO A 56 -7.18 13.86 8.28
N GLY A 57 -7.91 14.91 8.71
CA GLY A 57 -8.88 14.86 9.80
C GLY A 57 -8.30 14.90 11.22
N LYS A 58 -8.19 16.09 11.82
CA LYS A 58 -7.83 16.28 13.24
C LYS A 58 -9.04 16.37 14.19
N ASP A 59 -10.25 16.51 13.67
CA ASP A 59 -11.42 16.75 14.52
C ASP A 59 -11.99 15.42 15.03
N GLY A 60 -11.96 15.24 16.36
CA GLY A 60 -12.17 13.97 17.07
C GLY A 60 -13.53 13.27 16.88
N ARG A 61 -14.46 13.79 16.07
CA ARG A 61 -15.71 13.10 15.69
C ARG A 61 -15.53 12.16 14.49
N THR A 62 -14.57 12.41 13.62
CA THR A 62 -14.38 11.71 12.35
C THR A 62 -13.48 10.46 12.47
N ARG A 63 -12.79 10.31 13.59
CA ARG A 63 -11.73 9.30 13.82
C ARG A 63 -12.20 7.84 13.92
N MET A 64 -13.48 7.58 14.17
CA MET A 64 -13.99 6.21 14.39
C MET A 64 -14.80 5.64 13.23
N GLU A 65 -15.26 6.46 12.28
CA GLU A 65 -16.16 6.01 11.21
C GLU A 65 -15.52 6.03 9.82
N GLU A 66 -14.50 6.87 9.57
CA GLU A 66 -13.89 7.03 8.26
C GLU A 66 -12.57 6.24 8.11
N GLU A 67 -12.35 5.66 6.92
CA GLU A 67 -11.13 4.92 6.61
C GLU A 67 -10.03 5.87 6.13
N VAL A 68 -8.89 5.87 6.83
CA VAL A 68 -7.69 6.56 6.36
C VAL A 68 -7.05 5.73 5.25
N VAL A 69 -6.99 6.27 4.04
CA VAL A 69 -6.44 5.60 2.86
C VAL A 69 -5.17 6.30 2.39
N VAL A 70 -4.08 5.55 2.26
CA VAL A 70 -2.87 5.97 1.55
C VAL A 70 -3.05 5.73 0.06
N VAL A 71 -2.81 6.76 -0.75
CA VAL A 71 -2.87 6.71 -2.20
C VAL A 71 -1.48 6.93 -2.77
N VAL A 72 -0.99 5.94 -3.52
CA VAL A 72 0.27 6.01 -4.28
C VAL A 72 -0.09 6.19 -5.75
N GLU A 73 0.29 7.33 -6.32
CA GLU A 73 0.05 7.63 -7.73
C GLU A 73 1.17 7.03 -8.59
N ILE A 74 0.81 6.11 -9.47
CA ILE A 74 1.73 5.43 -10.39
C ILE A 74 1.53 6.02 -11.78
N VAL A 75 2.50 6.83 -12.22
CA VAL A 75 2.40 7.59 -13.48
C VAL A 75 3.00 6.85 -14.67
N GLU A 76 3.85 5.85 -14.45
CA GLU A 76 4.43 5.02 -15.51
C GLU A 76 4.97 3.69 -14.96
N PHE A 77 4.63 2.59 -15.64
CA PHE A 77 5.23 1.26 -15.48
C PHE A 77 5.08 0.45 -16.78
N ASP A 78 5.96 -0.53 -17.00
CA ASP A 78 5.88 -1.39 -18.19
C ASP A 78 4.85 -2.52 -17.99
N ARG A 79 3.74 -2.47 -18.75
CA ARG A 79 2.65 -3.47 -18.69
C ARG A 79 3.05 -4.85 -19.24
N ASN A 80 4.12 -4.92 -20.03
CA ASN A 80 4.61 -6.18 -20.58
C ASN A 80 5.56 -6.91 -19.62
N LYS A 81 5.88 -6.30 -18.48
CA LYS A 81 6.76 -6.89 -17.47
C LYS A 81 5.99 -7.16 -16.19
N TYR A 82 6.46 -8.15 -15.46
CA TYR A 82 6.05 -8.31 -14.08
C TYR A 82 6.65 -7.17 -13.25
N VAL A 83 5.79 -6.44 -12.56
CA VAL A 83 6.18 -5.30 -11.73
C VAL A 83 5.61 -5.52 -10.33
N LYS A 84 6.45 -5.35 -9.31
CA LYS A 84 6.04 -5.42 -7.91
C LYS A 84 6.85 -4.46 -7.04
N PHE A 85 6.13 -3.73 -6.18
CA PHE A 85 6.71 -3.07 -5.02
C PHE A 85 5.81 -3.26 -3.80
N ASP A 86 6.40 -3.25 -2.63
CA ASP A 86 5.69 -3.33 -1.35
C ASP A 86 5.60 -1.95 -0.72
N VAL A 87 4.55 -1.72 0.07
CA VAL A 87 4.30 -0.47 0.77
C VAL A 87 4.30 -0.74 2.26
N PHE A 88 5.11 0.01 2.98
CA PHE A 88 5.21 -0.04 4.43
C PHE A 88 4.81 1.30 5.03
N VAL A 89 4.23 1.27 6.22
CA VAL A 89 3.89 2.46 7.01
C VAL A 89 4.57 2.35 8.37
N ASN A 90 5.28 3.41 8.76
CA ASN A 90 6.04 3.50 10.01
C ASN A 90 7.03 2.34 10.20
N ALA A 91 7.66 1.86 9.11
CA ALA A 91 8.70 0.85 9.18
C ALA A 91 9.90 1.35 10.01
N THR A 92 10.41 0.49 10.90
CA THR A 92 11.62 0.78 11.67
C THR A 92 12.85 0.69 10.77
N GLU A 93 13.77 1.64 10.90
CA GLU A 93 15.05 1.65 10.19
C GLU A 93 15.90 0.41 10.55
N GLY A 94 16.58 -0.17 9.55
CA GLY A 94 17.45 -1.34 9.74
C GLY A 94 16.73 -2.68 9.86
N MET A 95 15.40 -2.69 9.81
CA MET A 95 14.62 -3.92 9.82
C MET A 95 14.54 -4.56 8.42
N GLU A 96 14.58 -5.89 8.36
CA GLU A 96 14.24 -6.61 7.13
C GLU A 96 12.77 -6.35 6.77
N MET A 97 12.56 -5.52 5.75
CA MET A 97 11.24 -5.20 5.21
C MET A 97 10.64 -6.44 4.55
N LYS A 98 9.93 -7.28 5.33
CA LYS A 98 9.23 -8.49 4.88
C LYS A 98 7.74 -8.23 4.77
N THR A 99 7.07 -8.89 3.83
CA THR A 99 5.61 -8.76 3.64
C THR A 99 4.79 -9.36 4.79
N SER A 100 5.40 -10.16 5.66
CA SER A 100 4.78 -10.69 6.87
C SER A 100 4.82 -9.72 8.06
N ALA A 101 5.53 -8.59 7.92
CA ALA A 101 5.61 -7.56 8.95
C ALA A 101 4.28 -6.80 9.02
N MET A 102 3.88 -6.40 10.23
CA MET A 102 2.65 -5.63 10.46
C MET A 102 2.68 -4.27 9.75
N GLU A 103 3.86 -3.67 9.62
CA GLU A 103 4.08 -2.40 8.94
C GLU A 103 3.83 -2.50 7.43
N CYS A 104 3.81 -3.71 6.85
CA CYS A 104 3.50 -3.93 5.43
C CYS A 104 1.99 -3.80 5.20
N VAL A 105 1.57 -2.69 4.58
CA VAL A 105 0.15 -2.38 4.30
C VAL A 105 -0.33 -2.97 2.97
N GLY A 106 0.58 -3.42 2.11
CA GLY A 106 0.23 -4.11 0.88
C GLY A 106 1.33 -4.05 -0.18
N SER A 107 0.97 -4.51 -1.37
CA SER A 107 1.86 -4.51 -2.53
C SER A 107 1.11 -4.06 -3.77
N PHE A 108 1.77 -3.30 -4.63
CA PHE A 108 1.35 -3.17 -6.01
C PHE A 108 1.91 -4.34 -6.81
N VAL A 109 1.08 -4.99 -7.61
CA VAL A 109 1.51 -6.05 -8.54
C VAL A 109 0.86 -5.81 -9.89
N SER A 110 1.67 -5.76 -10.94
CA SER A 110 1.21 -5.83 -12.32
C SER A 110 1.75 -7.09 -12.97
N LEU A 111 0.84 -7.90 -13.52
CA LEU A 111 1.21 -9.06 -14.33
C LEU A 111 1.45 -8.63 -15.76
N ALA A 112 2.44 -9.24 -16.41
CA ALA A 112 2.69 -9.03 -17.83
C ALA A 112 1.44 -9.42 -18.64
N HIS A 113 0.90 -8.47 -19.40
CA HIS A 113 -0.24 -8.73 -20.30
C HIS A 113 -0.09 -7.94 -21.60
N LEU A 114 -0.36 -8.59 -22.74
CA LEU A 114 -0.35 -7.93 -24.03
C LEU A 114 -1.67 -7.20 -24.29
N HIS A 115 -1.58 -5.91 -24.60
CA HIS A 115 -2.73 -5.15 -25.10
C HIS A 115 -2.71 -5.12 -26.64
N ARG A 116 -3.80 -5.53 -27.30
CA ARG A 116 -3.85 -5.76 -28.76
C ARG A 116 -4.17 -4.52 -29.60
N THR A 117 -4.06 -3.31 -29.07
CA THR A 117 -4.31 -2.07 -29.82
C THR A 117 -3.00 -1.35 -30.13
N GLY A 118 -2.91 -0.82 -31.35
CA GLY A 118 -1.70 -0.36 -32.04
C GLY A 118 -0.67 0.42 -31.23
N ARG A 119 0.60 0.26 -31.62
CA ARG A 119 1.80 1.04 -31.26
C ARG A 119 1.52 2.27 -30.37
N GLY A 120 1.63 2.10 -29.05
CA GLY A 120 1.56 3.18 -28.05
C GLY A 120 0.38 2.95 -27.10
N GLU A 121 0.52 2.57 -25.84
CA GLU A 121 1.63 2.73 -24.91
C GLU A 121 1.82 1.40 -24.15
N MET A 122 3.06 0.89 -24.12
CA MET A 122 3.46 -0.16 -23.17
C MET A 122 3.49 0.35 -21.72
N VAL A 123 3.23 1.64 -21.54
CA VAL A 123 3.23 2.35 -20.28
C VAL A 123 1.83 2.29 -19.65
N GLY A 124 1.76 1.82 -18.42
CA GLY A 124 0.58 1.88 -17.57
C GLY A 124 0.60 3.06 -16.61
N ARG A 125 -0.61 3.55 -16.28
CA ARG A 125 -0.86 4.52 -15.20
C ARG A 125 -1.99 4.01 -14.33
N THR A 126 -1.86 4.17 -13.02
CA THR A 126 -2.88 3.72 -12.05
C THR A 126 -2.64 4.35 -10.69
N GLU A 127 -3.53 4.11 -9.74
CA GLU A 127 -3.36 4.47 -8.34
C GLU A 127 -3.48 3.22 -7.48
N LEU A 128 -2.57 3.06 -6.51
CA LEU A 128 -2.72 2.08 -5.45
C LEU A 128 -3.36 2.76 -4.25
N ARG A 129 -4.46 2.19 -3.74
CA ARG A 129 -5.18 2.67 -2.56
C ARG A 129 -5.12 1.62 -1.47
N LEU A 130 -4.59 2.00 -0.30
CA LEU A 130 -4.41 1.10 0.84
C LEU A 130 -5.07 1.72 2.08
N GLY A 131 -6.03 1.01 2.66
CA GLY A 131 -6.61 1.37 3.95
C GLY A 131 -5.63 1.07 5.08
N ILE A 132 -5.41 2.05 5.97
CA ILE A 132 -4.41 1.94 7.04
C ILE A 132 -4.98 2.15 8.44
N THR A 133 -6.30 2.36 8.60
CA THR A 133 -6.90 2.64 9.92
C THR A 133 -6.66 1.51 10.92
N ALA A 134 -6.85 0.27 10.49
CA ALA A 134 -6.59 -0.91 11.31
C ALA A 134 -5.12 -1.01 11.75
N LEU A 135 -4.20 -0.67 10.85
CA LEU A 135 -2.77 -0.61 11.17
C LEU A 135 -2.50 0.47 12.22
N LEU A 136 -2.98 1.69 12.00
CA LEU A 136 -2.77 2.84 12.89
C LEU A 136 -3.25 2.54 14.31
N ASN A 137 -4.41 1.89 14.45
CA ASN A 137 -4.92 1.40 15.73
C ASN A 137 -3.97 0.38 16.36
N GLY A 138 -3.51 -0.59 15.58
CA GLY A 138 -2.63 -1.66 16.05
C GLY A 138 -1.24 -1.19 16.49
N ILE A 139 -0.69 -0.15 15.87
CA ILE A 139 0.59 0.46 16.25
C ILE A 139 0.43 1.63 17.24
N ALA A 140 -0.81 1.93 17.67
CA ALA A 140 -1.16 3.07 18.53
C ALA A 140 -0.69 4.44 17.99
N ALA A 141 -0.69 4.61 16.66
CA ALA A 141 -0.32 5.85 15.96
C ALA A 141 -1.55 6.66 15.52
N THR A 142 -2.74 6.39 16.07
CA THR A 142 -3.98 7.09 15.70
C THR A 142 -3.94 8.58 15.96
N GLU A 143 -3.14 9.02 16.94
CA GLU A 143 -2.97 10.42 17.32
C GLU A 143 -1.87 11.15 16.54
N ASP A 144 -1.05 10.42 15.76
CA ASP A 144 0.06 11.01 15.01
C ASP A 144 -0.45 11.85 13.84
N ASP A 145 0.11 13.06 13.70
CA ASP A 145 -0.21 14.02 12.63
C ASP A 145 0.26 13.56 11.23
N GLU A 146 1.31 12.75 11.21
CA GLU A 146 2.00 12.30 9.99
C GLU A 146 2.31 10.81 10.11
N VAL A 147 2.37 10.15 8.96
CA VAL A 147 2.83 8.76 8.83
C VAL A 147 3.99 8.71 7.86
N VAL A 148 4.96 7.82 8.09
CA VAL A 148 6.07 7.63 7.16
C VAL A 148 5.73 6.46 6.25
N VAL A 149 5.52 6.73 4.98
CA VAL A 149 5.27 5.73 3.95
C VAL A 149 6.60 5.37 3.28
N THR A 150 6.90 4.07 3.21
CA THR A 150 8.10 3.55 2.55
C THR A 150 7.70 2.62 1.40
N LEU A 151 8.16 2.94 0.20
CA LEU A 151 7.98 2.14 -1.00
C LEU A 151 9.24 1.29 -1.23
N VAL A 152 9.09 -0.02 -1.35
CA VAL A 152 10.21 -0.96 -1.52
C VAL A 152 10.07 -1.66 -2.86
N PRO A 153 10.91 -1.34 -3.86
CA PRO A 153 10.88 -2.06 -5.13
C PRO A 153 11.26 -3.53 -4.90
N ARG A 154 10.54 -4.44 -5.57
CA ARG A 154 10.88 -5.87 -5.58
C ARG A 154 11.27 -6.34 -6.96
N VAL A 155 10.49 -5.98 -7.97
CA VAL A 155 10.74 -6.35 -9.37
C VAL A 155 10.22 -5.25 -10.28
N GLY A 156 11.01 -4.92 -11.31
CA GLY A 156 10.64 -3.96 -12.34
C GLY A 156 10.78 -2.50 -11.89
N THR A 157 10.62 -1.61 -12.86
CA THR A 157 10.80 -0.15 -12.69
C THR A 157 9.44 0.52 -12.72
N VAL A 158 9.18 1.39 -11.73
CA VAL A 158 7.94 2.15 -11.63
C VAL A 158 8.25 3.62 -11.39
N LYS A 159 7.54 4.51 -12.08
CA LYS A 159 7.59 5.94 -11.82
C LYS A 159 6.40 6.33 -10.95
N ILE A 160 6.69 6.85 -9.77
CA ILE A 160 5.71 7.30 -8.80
C ILE A 160 5.53 8.82 -8.97
N GLY A 161 4.30 9.27 -9.12
CA GLY A 161 3.93 10.69 -9.27
C GLY A 161 3.77 11.42 -7.94
N GLY A 162 3.39 10.70 -6.88
CA GLY A 162 3.20 11.26 -5.56
C GLY A 162 2.60 10.24 -4.57
N ILE A 163 2.62 10.59 -3.29
CA ILE A 163 1.95 9.84 -2.23
C ILE A 163 1.13 10.84 -1.41
N ARG A 164 -0.13 10.51 -1.14
CA ARG A 164 -1.03 11.32 -0.32
C ARG A 164 -1.89 10.42 0.55
N SER A 165 -2.50 10.97 1.59
CA SER A 165 -3.56 10.28 2.36
C SER A 165 -4.88 11.03 2.28
N ILE A 166 -5.97 10.28 2.22
CA ILE A 166 -7.35 10.78 2.14
C ILE A 166 -8.23 10.06 3.17
N LEU A 167 -9.39 10.64 3.48
CA LEU A 167 -10.46 9.96 4.22
C LEU A 167 -11.46 9.39 3.19
N THR A 168 -12.05 8.24 3.47
CA THR A 168 -13.05 7.58 2.62
C THR A 168 -14.14 6.94 3.48
#